data_AF-A0A353E6M0-F1
#
_entry.id   AF-A0A353E6M0-F1
#
_cell.length_a   1.000
_cell.length_b   1.000
_cell.length_c   1.000
_cell.angle_alpha   90.00
_cell.angle_beta   90.00
_cell.angle_gamma   90.00
#
_symmetry.space_group_name_H-M   'P 1'
#
loop_
_entity.id
_entity.type
_entity.pdbx_description
1 polymer ?
#
loop_
_entity_poly.entity_id
_entity_poly.type
_entity_poly.pdbx_seq_one_letter_code
_entity_poly.pdbx_strand_id
1 'polypeptide(L)'
;MKKYISTLFILFAAMSMNAQQNVSFRTGKLVSPQVNADNTVTFRIQAPKAKNVKVIADWEANKGTGIMKKDKEGVWTYTTPKLPSEMYTYRFDVDGITGIDPTNPFTRRDVGNVFSIFYVGNGCADEYQVHDVAHGQIRTLWYHSNSANTDRRMNIYLPPTYGKTDEKFPVFYLLHGSGGDENAWLELGNIARIMDNLIAEKKCKPMIVVMPNGNIAKKAAAGETFENQNYKPVMTNFLPHFKDGTFETAFPEIVDYIDATFNTKADKAHRAIAGLSMGGLHSVMISANYPDLFDYVGLFSAGVNFKDIDMEAFPAYSNLDAKLATQAKKGVKLYWIAIGKEDQHLNNNKLLMERMDKDGLKYTYHESSRGHIWSNWRQYALLFIPQLFK
;
A
#
# COMPACT_ATOMS: atom_id res chain seq x y z
N MET A 1 -41.84 45.62 55.43
CA MET A 1 -43.18 45.80 54.86
C MET A 1 -43.02 46.06 53.37
N LYS A 2 -43.49 45.13 52.51
CA LYS A 2 -43.54 45.17 51.02
C LYS A 2 -42.19 45.13 50.27
N LYS A 3 -42.02 44.49 49.12
CA LYS A 3 -42.65 43.36 48.40
C LYS A 3 -41.78 43.12 47.15
N TYR A 4 -41.59 41.85 46.81
CA TYR A 4 -41.00 41.22 45.62
C TYR A 4 -41.05 41.93 44.27
N ILE A 5 -39.92 41.86 43.53
CA ILE A 5 -39.76 41.56 42.08
C ILE A 5 -38.35 40.90 41.98
N SER A 6 -38.15 39.57 42.00
CA SER A 6 -38.33 38.56 40.92
C SER A 6 -37.62 39.00 39.63
N THR A 7 -36.61 38.35 39.06
CA THR A 7 -36.63 36.95 38.57
C THR A 7 -35.27 36.65 37.89
N LEU A 8 -34.84 35.38 37.96
CA LEU A 8 -33.85 34.70 37.09
C LEU A 8 -32.34 34.91 37.36
N PHE A 9 -31.85 34.30 38.44
CA PHE A 9 -30.46 33.82 38.53
C PHE A 9 -30.43 32.43 39.19
N ILE A 10 -31.15 31.47 38.57
CA ILE A 10 -31.01 30.04 38.86
C ILE A 10 -30.98 29.34 37.49
N LEU A 11 -30.01 28.43 37.32
CA LEU A 11 -29.63 27.65 36.12
C LEU A 11 -28.42 28.16 35.32
N PHE A 12 -27.29 28.34 35.99
CA PHE A 12 -26.00 27.88 35.44
C PHE A 12 -25.55 26.63 36.22
N ALA A 13 -26.45 25.66 36.35
CA ALA A 13 -26.10 24.31 36.74
C ALA A 13 -25.65 23.58 35.46
N ALA A 14 -24.34 23.40 35.33
CA ALA A 14 -23.70 22.31 34.59
C ALA A 14 -24.42 21.86 33.30
N MET A 15 -24.40 22.68 32.25
CA MET A 15 -24.31 22.11 30.91
C MET A 15 -22.86 21.63 30.75
N SER A 16 -22.58 20.42 31.24
CA SER A 16 -21.48 19.62 30.73
C SER A 16 -21.73 19.46 29.24
N MET A 17 -21.10 20.34 28.46
CA MET A 17 -20.95 20.20 27.02
C MET A 17 -20.22 18.88 26.79
N ASN A 18 -20.95 17.79 26.60
CA ASN A 18 -20.45 16.62 25.89
C ASN A 18 -20.39 17.01 24.40
N ALA A 19 -19.53 17.98 24.07
CA ALA A 19 -19.31 18.49 22.73
C ALA A 19 -18.24 17.66 22.00
N GLN A 20 -18.30 16.33 22.13
CA GLN A 20 -17.43 15.41 21.40
C GLN A 20 -18.24 14.19 20.96
N GLN A 21 -18.23 13.94 19.65
CA GLN A 21 -18.83 12.77 19.03
C GLN A 21 -17.95 11.54 19.35
N ASN A 22 -18.55 10.39 19.68
CA ASN A 22 -17.88 9.09 19.91
C ASN A 22 -16.97 8.92 21.15
N VAL A 23 -17.25 9.57 22.27
CA VAL A 23 -16.51 9.30 23.53
C VAL A 23 -17.14 8.15 24.32
N SER A 24 -17.10 6.94 23.78
CA SER A 24 -17.14 5.75 24.63
C SER A 24 -15.73 5.56 25.17
N PHE A 25 -15.40 6.18 26.31
CA PHE A 25 -14.21 5.81 27.06
C PHE A 25 -14.37 4.34 27.45
N ARG A 26 -13.85 3.41 26.65
CA ARG A 26 -13.58 2.06 27.15
C ARG A 26 -12.47 2.24 28.18
N THR A 27 -12.87 2.32 29.45
CA THR A 27 -12.03 2.28 30.64
C THR A 27 -11.35 0.92 30.85
N GLY A 28 -11.30 0.09 29.80
CA GLY A 28 -10.83 -1.28 29.88
C GLY A 28 -9.32 -1.32 30.09
N LYS A 29 -8.88 -1.93 31.20
CA LYS A 29 -7.50 -2.32 31.47
C LYS A 29 -6.94 -3.36 30.47
N LEU A 30 -7.75 -3.82 29.52
CA LEU A 30 -7.40 -4.90 28.61
C LEU A 30 -6.54 -4.36 27.46
N VAL A 31 -5.25 -4.67 27.50
CA VAL A 31 -4.31 -4.31 26.43
C VAL A 31 -4.31 -5.41 25.36
N SER A 32 -4.68 -5.04 24.14
CA SER A 32 -4.56 -5.89 22.95
C SER A 32 -4.34 -5.03 21.68
N PRO A 33 -3.41 -5.40 20.80
CA PRO A 33 -2.39 -6.43 21.00
C PRO A 33 -1.29 -5.89 21.93
N GLN A 34 -0.64 -6.77 22.68
CA GLN A 34 0.54 -6.44 23.47
C GLN A 34 1.77 -7.06 22.83
N VAL A 35 2.66 -6.23 22.30
CA VAL A 35 3.98 -6.67 21.81
C VAL A 35 4.91 -6.80 23.01
N ASN A 36 5.42 -8.00 23.27
CA ASN A 36 6.29 -8.31 24.41
C ASN A 36 7.76 -8.05 24.06
N ALA A 37 8.60 -7.91 25.09
CA ALA A 37 10.03 -7.62 24.93
C ALA A 37 10.82 -8.70 24.15
N ASP A 38 10.29 -9.92 24.06
CA ASP A 38 10.89 -11.04 23.34
C ASP A 38 10.34 -11.21 21.91
N ASN A 39 9.62 -10.21 21.39
CA ASN A 39 8.93 -10.18 20.10
C ASN A 39 7.79 -11.22 19.96
N THR A 40 7.31 -11.81 21.04
CA THR A 40 5.98 -12.47 21.04
C THR A 40 4.88 -11.41 21.13
N VAL A 41 3.68 -11.74 20.66
CA VAL A 41 2.53 -10.82 20.71
C VAL A 41 1.35 -11.50 21.36
N THR A 42 0.82 -10.88 22.41
CA THR A 42 -0.34 -11.36 23.16
C THR A 42 -1.60 -10.60 22.74
N PHE A 43 -2.58 -11.33 22.23
CA PHE A 43 -3.89 -10.83 21.84
C PHE A 43 -4.91 -11.13 22.91
N ARG A 44 -5.82 -10.20 23.19
CA ARG A 44 -6.88 -10.37 24.19
C ARG A 44 -8.20 -9.78 23.73
N ILE A 45 -9.31 -10.49 23.99
CA ILE A 45 -10.66 -9.95 23.75
C ILE A 45 -11.65 -10.45 24.81
N GLN A 46 -12.43 -9.54 25.39
CA GLN A 46 -13.51 -9.86 26.32
C GLN A 46 -14.74 -10.35 25.53
N ALA A 47 -15.04 -11.65 25.62
CA ALA A 47 -16.19 -12.25 24.95
C ALA A 47 -16.76 -13.42 25.79
N PRO A 48 -17.41 -13.12 26.93
CA PRO A 48 -17.80 -14.12 27.92
C PRO A 48 -18.88 -15.10 27.43
N LYS A 49 -19.62 -14.74 26.37
CA LYS A 49 -20.63 -15.61 25.75
C LYS A 49 -20.12 -16.37 24.52
N ALA A 50 -18.93 -16.04 24.02
CA ALA A 50 -18.38 -16.70 22.84
C ALA A 50 -18.04 -18.17 23.14
N LYS A 51 -18.07 -19.02 22.11
CA LYS A 51 -17.71 -20.44 22.19
C LYS A 51 -16.37 -20.73 21.55
N ASN A 52 -16.04 -20.03 20.46
CA ASN A 52 -14.79 -20.17 19.74
C ASN A 52 -14.26 -18.77 19.40
N VAL A 53 -12.99 -18.52 19.72
CA VAL A 53 -12.31 -17.30 19.32
C VAL A 53 -10.95 -17.65 18.74
N LYS A 54 -10.63 -17.07 17.58
CA LYS A 54 -9.30 -17.11 16.99
C LYS A 54 -8.86 -15.71 16.59
N VAL A 55 -7.56 -15.48 16.63
CA VAL A 55 -6.92 -14.38 15.93
C VAL A 55 -6.45 -14.87 14.56
N ILE A 56 -6.71 -14.09 13.53
CA ILE A 56 -6.29 -14.35 12.14
C ILE A 56 -5.44 -13.17 11.70
N ALA A 57 -4.24 -13.44 11.20
CA ALA A 57 -3.26 -12.43 10.85
C ALA A 57 -2.37 -12.90 9.69
N ASP A 58 -1.41 -12.07 9.30
CA ASP A 58 -0.52 -12.35 8.18
C ASP A 58 0.83 -13.00 8.55
N TRP A 59 1.09 -13.36 9.82
CA TRP A 59 2.32 -14.08 10.20
C TRP A 59 2.37 -15.54 9.69
N GLU A 60 3.56 -16.12 9.59
CA GLU A 60 3.77 -17.46 9.01
C GLU A 60 3.29 -18.60 9.91
N ALA A 61 3.64 -18.58 11.20
CA ALA A 61 3.33 -19.65 12.14
C ALA A 61 1.83 -20.01 12.14
N ASN A 62 1.53 -21.31 12.02
CA ASN A 62 0.16 -21.84 11.94
C ASN A 62 -0.71 -21.15 10.86
N LYS A 63 -0.11 -20.73 9.74
CA LYS A 63 -0.80 -20.03 8.65
C LYS A 63 -1.59 -18.82 9.14
N GLY A 64 -0.97 -18.03 10.03
CA GLY A 64 -1.57 -16.80 10.55
C GLY A 64 -2.70 -17.00 11.55
N THR A 65 -2.97 -18.22 12.03
CA THR A 65 -4.10 -18.50 12.92
C THR A 65 -3.65 -18.82 14.35
N GLY A 66 -4.21 -18.11 15.32
CA GLY A 66 -4.04 -18.39 16.75
C GLY A 66 -5.37 -18.75 17.41
N ILE A 67 -5.53 -19.99 17.88
CA ILE A 67 -6.71 -20.42 18.66
C ILE A 67 -6.60 -19.85 20.08
N MET A 68 -7.55 -19.02 20.47
CA MET A 68 -7.52 -18.33 21.76
C MET A 68 -8.12 -19.21 22.86
N LYS A 69 -7.65 -19.04 24.09
CA LYS A 69 -8.16 -19.74 25.28
C LYS A 69 -8.90 -18.77 26.18
N LYS A 70 -10.07 -19.17 26.66
CA LYS A 70 -10.92 -18.39 27.56
C LYS A 70 -10.56 -18.64 29.02
N ASP A 71 -10.45 -17.59 29.82
CA ASP A 71 -10.34 -17.68 31.28
C ASP A 71 -11.71 -17.64 32.00
N LYS A 72 -11.68 -17.59 33.33
CA LYS A 72 -12.90 -17.62 34.17
C LYS A 72 -13.67 -16.30 34.08
N GLU A 73 -12.98 -15.21 33.77
CA GLU A 73 -13.48 -13.86 33.62
C GLU A 73 -14.06 -13.61 32.21
N GLY A 74 -13.87 -14.56 31.29
CA GLY A 74 -14.39 -14.53 29.93
C GLY A 74 -13.52 -13.75 28.94
N VAL A 75 -12.25 -13.52 29.27
CA VAL A 75 -11.23 -13.00 28.37
C VAL A 75 -10.62 -14.16 27.58
N TRP A 76 -10.58 -13.99 26.27
CA TRP A 76 -9.89 -14.90 25.36
C TRP A 76 -8.48 -14.39 25.12
N THR A 77 -7.48 -15.25 25.25
CA THR A 77 -6.06 -14.90 25.10
C THR A 77 -5.33 -15.87 24.16
N TYR A 78 -4.44 -15.33 23.31
CA TYR A 78 -3.45 -16.08 22.55
C TYR A 78 -2.12 -15.33 22.54
N THR A 79 -1.00 -16.04 22.63
CA THR A 79 0.34 -15.46 22.45
C THR A 79 1.03 -16.18 21.31
N THR A 80 1.58 -15.42 20.36
CA THR A 80 2.31 -15.96 19.22
C THR A 80 3.64 -16.57 19.64
N PRO A 81 4.25 -17.44 18.81
CA PRO A 81 5.70 -17.56 18.76
C PRO A 81 6.37 -16.21 18.52
N LYS A 82 7.70 -16.14 18.66
CA LYS A 82 8.46 -14.92 18.31
C LYS A 82 8.21 -14.56 16.85
N LEU A 83 7.89 -13.31 16.60
CA LEU A 83 7.68 -12.79 15.25
C LEU A 83 8.91 -12.02 14.77
N PRO A 84 9.29 -12.12 13.49
CA PRO A 84 10.30 -11.23 12.92
C PRO A 84 9.82 -9.78 12.94
N SER A 85 10.76 -8.84 12.78
CA SER A 85 10.40 -7.43 12.66
C SER A 85 9.56 -7.23 11.40
N GLU A 86 8.36 -6.65 11.55
CA GLU A 86 7.45 -6.26 10.47
C GLU A 86 6.25 -5.47 11.02
N MET A 87 5.46 -4.85 10.14
CA MET A 87 4.07 -4.48 10.44
C MET A 87 3.14 -5.64 10.09
N TYR A 88 2.28 -6.03 11.01
CA TYR A 88 1.32 -7.12 10.82
C TYR A 88 -0.10 -6.59 10.76
N THR A 89 -0.94 -7.25 9.97
CA THR A 89 -2.40 -7.03 9.94
C THR A 89 -3.10 -8.21 10.61
N TYR A 90 -4.16 -7.94 11.37
CA TYR A 90 -4.94 -8.99 12.02
C TYR A 90 -6.40 -8.60 12.25
N ARG A 91 -7.21 -9.63 12.51
CA ARG A 91 -8.62 -9.55 12.92
C ARG A 91 -8.91 -10.67 13.93
N PHE A 92 -9.96 -10.50 14.72
CA PHE A 92 -10.54 -11.61 15.47
C PHE A 92 -11.65 -12.27 14.65
N ASP A 93 -11.81 -13.57 14.82
CA ASP A 93 -13.01 -14.30 14.47
C ASP A 93 -13.60 -14.84 15.77
N VAL A 94 -14.80 -14.34 16.10
CA VAL A 94 -15.58 -14.69 17.29
C VAL A 94 -16.83 -15.41 16.80
N ASP A 95 -16.90 -16.72 17.03
CA ASP A 95 -18.00 -17.59 16.59
C ASP A 95 -18.36 -17.45 15.09
N GLY A 96 -17.36 -17.26 14.23
CA GLY A 96 -17.53 -17.11 12.78
C GLY A 96 -17.69 -15.66 12.31
N ILE A 97 -17.80 -14.69 13.23
CA ILE A 97 -17.88 -13.26 12.89
C ILE A 97 -16.48 -12.67 12.95
N THR A 98 -15.98 -12.24 11.79
CA THR A 98 -14.67 -11.60 11.67
C THR A 98 -14.77 -10.08 11.86
N GLY A 99 -13.90 -9.51 12.71
CA GLY A 99 -13.88 -8.07 12.99
C GLY A 99 -12.53 -7.58 13.49
N ILE A 100 -12.35 -6.26 13.48
CA ILE A 100 -11.18 -5.60 14.06
C ILE A 100 -11.13 -5.80 15.58
N ASP A 101 -9.95 -5.65 16.15
CA ASP A 101 -9.77 -5.57 17.60
C ASP A 101 -10.38 -4.26 18.13
N PRO A 102 -11.45 -4.32 18.93
CA PRO A 102 -12.15 -3.14 19.40
C PRO A 102 -11.37 -2.35 20.47
N THR A 103 -10.19 -2.85 20.88
CA THR A 103 -9.30 -2.19 21.84
C THR A 103 -8.04 -1.60 21.18
N ASN A 104 -7.79 -1.94 19.92
CA ASN A 104 -6.68 -1.41 19.14
C ASN A 104 -7.16 -0.27 18.23
N PRO A 105 -6.76 0.99 18.48
CA PRO A 105 -7.16 2.11 17.62
C PRO A 105 -6.43 2.09 16.26
N PHE A 106 -5.40 1.27 16.09
CA PHE A 106 -4.61 1.22 14.86
C PHE A 106 -5.27 0.31 13.84
N THR A 107 -5.79 0.91 12.76
CA THR A 107 -6.43 0.16 11.68
C THR A 107 -5.94 0.62 10.30
N ARG A 108 -6.07 -0.28 9.33
CA ARG A 108 -5.82 -0.01 7.91
C ARG A 108 -6.88 -0.67 7.05
N ARG A 109 -7.30 0.00 5.99
CA ARG A 109 -8.13 -0.60 4.95
C ARG A 109 -7.21 -1.26 3.94
N ASP A 110 -7.47 -2.53 3.65
CA ASP A 110 -6.88 -3.24 2.53
C ASP A 110 -8.01 -3.79 1.66
N VAL A 111 -8.10 -3.28 0.44
CA VAL A 111 -9.19 -3.57 -0.49
C VAL A 111 -10.55 -3.26 0.18
N GLY A 112 -11.48 -4.22 0.24
CA GLY A 112 -12.81 -4.03 0.80
C GLY A 112 -12.90 -4.28 2.31
N ASN A 113 -11.77 -4.51 3.00
CA ASN A 113 -11.75 -4.91 4.40
C ASN A 113 -10.93 -3.93 5.24
N VAL A 114 -11.26 -3.85 6.53
CA VAL A 114 -10.47 -3.12 7.53
C VAL A 114 -9.82 -4.12 8.48
N PHE A 115 -8.54 -3.91 8.76
CA PHE A 115 -7.72 -4.74 9.63
C PHE A 115 -7.20 -3.90 10.80
N SER A 116 -7.05 -4.52 11.97
CA SER A 116 -6.20 -3.98 13.02
C SER A 116 -4.73 -4.21 12.65
N ILE A 117 -3.84 -3.35 13.12
CA ILE A 117 -2.40 -3.47 12.87
C ILE A 117 -1.57 -3.42 14.15
N PHE A 118 -0.36 -3.99 14.10
CA PHE A 118 0.68 -3.80 15.11
C PHE A 118 2.07 -3.89 14.46
N TYR A 119 3.09 -3.44 15.18
CA TYR A 119 4.48 -3.46 14.72
C TYR A 119 5.34 -4.29 15.67
N VAL A 120 6.22 -5.11 15.12
CA VAL A 120 7.30 -5.77 15.87
C VAL A 120 8.60 -5.12 15.43
N GLY A 121 9.28 -4.41 16.34
CA GLY A 121 10.47 -3.61 16.03
C GLY A 121 11.77 -4.42 15.92
N ASN A 122 12.91 -3.71 15.97
CA ASN A 122 14.27 -4.25 15.87
C ASN A 122 14.58 -4.82 14.48
N GLY A 123 14.28 -4.06 13.42
CA GLY A 123 14.46 -4.48 12.03
C GLY A 123 13.70 -3.59 11.05
N CYS A 124 13.17 -4.17 9.97
CA CYS A 124 12.52 -3.38 8.91
C CYS A 124 11.30 -2.58 9.39
N ALA A 125 10.64 -2.99 10.49
CA ALA A 125 9.51 -2.25 11.02
C ALA A 125 9.87 -0.87 11.55
N ASP A 126 11.13 -0.67 11.93
CA ASP A 126 11.64 0.60 12.44
C ASP A 126 11.64 1.65 11.31
N GLU A 127 11.96 1.23 10.07
CA GLU A 127 11.88 2.08 8.86
C GLU A 127 10.44 2.53 8.52
N TYR A 128 9.42 1.86 9.09
CA TYR A 128 8.01 2.23 8.92
C TYR A 128 7.51 3.22 9.98
N GLN A 129 8.33 3.55 10.98
CA GLN A 129 8.01 4.49 12.05
C GLN A 129 8.38 5.92 11.68
N VAL A 130 7.79 6.86 12.41
CA VAL A 130 8.20 8.26 12.34
C VAL A 130 9.43 8.43 13.23
N HIS A 131 10.54 8.85 12.63
CA HIS A 131 11.76 9.24 13.34
C HIS A 131 11.87 10.76 13.46
N ASP A 132 12.75 11.24 14.35
CA ASP A 132 13.10 12.66 14.44
C ASP A 132 14.03 13.05 13.28
N VAL A 133 13.43 13.21 12.10
CA VAL A 133 14.13 13.52 10.83
C VAL A 133 13.35 14.58 10.05
N ALA A 134 13.96 15.15 9.02
CA ALA A 134 13.24 16.04 8.13
C ALA A 134 12.17 15.26 7.35
N HIS A 135 10.92 15.75 7.37
CA HIS A 135 9.79 15.07 6.75
C HIS A 135 9.42 15.65 5.38
N GLY A 136 9.08 14.77 4.45
CA GLY A 136 8.53 15.12 3.16
C GLY A 136 7.08 15.60 3.23
N GLN A 137 6.56 16.06 2.10
CA GLN A 137 5.15 16.46 1.96
C GLN A 137 4.37 15.40 1.22
N ILE A 138 3.15 15.12 1.66
CA ILE A 138 2.15 14.40 0.84
C ILE A 138 1.21 15.41 0.21
N ARG A 139 1.08 15.37 -1.11
CA ARG A 139 0.09 16.14 -1.86
C ARG A 139 -0.87 15.20 -2.57
N THR A 140 -2.16 15.41 -2.37
CA THR A 140 -3.22 14.75 -3.13
C THR A 140 -3.71 15.70 -4.20
N LEU A 141 -3.64 15.28 -5.46
CA LEU A 141 -3.89 16.14 -6.62
C LEU A 141 -4.84 15.48 -7.60
N TRP A 142 -5.53 16.32 -8.36
CA TRP A 142 -6.39 15.92 -9.46
C TRP A 142 -5.75 16.32 -10.79
N TYR A 143 -5.77 15.40 -11.76
CA TYR A 143 -5.34 15.64 -13.13
C TYR A 143 -6.42 15.19 -14.09
N HIS A 144 -6.55 15.88 -15.22
CA HIS A 144 -7.46 15.45 -16.27
C HIS A 144 -6.84 14.31 -17.07
N SER A 145 -7.54 13.18 -17.20
CA SER A 145 -7.15 12.10 -18.10
C SER A 145 -8.05 12.09 -19.32
N ASN A 146 -7.47 12.34 -20.49
CA ASN A 146 -8.20 12.29 -21.76
C ASN A 146 -8.65 10.84 -22.05
N SER A 147 -7.77 9.88 -21.79
CA SER A 147 -8.04 8.45 -21.97
C SER A 147 -9.19 7.95 -21.09
N ALA A 148 -9.35 8.48 -19.88
CA ALA A 148 -10.48 8.15 -18.99
C ALA A 148 -11.69 9.09 -19.16
N ASN A 149 -11.55 10.15 -19.98
CA ASN A 149 -12.49 11.25 -20.13
C ASN A 149 -12.98 11.82 -18.79
N THR A 150 -12.07 11.95 -17.82
CA THR A 150 -12.42 12.44 -16.49
C THR A 150 -11.20 12.87 -15.67
N ASP A 151 -11.45 13.66 -14.63
CA ASP A 151 -10.42 14.01 -13.65
C ASP A 151 -10.21 12.84 -12.68
N ARG A 152 -8.93 12.55 -12.42
CA ARG A 152 -8.50 11.44 -11.58
C ARG A 152 -7.54 11.91 -10.51
N ARG A 153 -7.55 11.23 -9.37
CA ARG A 153 -6.77 11.57 -8.19
C ARG A 153 -5.52 10.71 -8.07
N MET A 154 -4.44 11.32 -7.61
CA MET A 154 -3.20 10.64 -7.26
C MET A 154 -2.57 11.27 -6.01
N ASN A 155 -1.73 10.50 -5.32
CA ASN A 155 -0.92 10.98 -4.21
C ASN A 155 0.53 11.15 -4.63
N ILE A 156 1.17 12.21 -4.15
CA ILE A 156 2.56 12.57 -4.43
C ILE A 156 3.31 12.73 -3.12
N TYR A 157 4.42 12.03 -2.96
CA TYR A 157 5.43 12.34 -1.96
C TYR A 157 6.47 13.30 -2.55
N LEU A 158 6.74 14.40 -1.85
CA LEU A 158 7.81 15.34 -2.16
C LEU A 158 8.87 15.25 -1.06
N PRO A 159 10.17 15.11 -1.40
CA PRO A 159 11.21 14.93 -0.39
C PRO A 159 11.38 16.19 0.47
N PRO A 160 12.01 16.09 1.66
CA PRO A 160 12.09 17.20 2.61
C PRO A 160 12.80 18.46 2.11
N THR A 161 13.59 18.34 1.04
CA THR A 161 14.31 19.45 0.37
C THR A 161 13.49 20.12 -0.73
N TYR A 162 12.34 19.57 -1.12
CA TYR A 162 11.53 20.09 -2.21
C TYR A 162 11.03 21.51 -1.92
N GLY A 163 11.20 22.41 -2.89
CA GLY A 163 10.80 23.82 -2.77
C GLY A 163 11.71 24.68 -1.88
N LYS A 164 12.81 24.12 -1.34
CA LYS A 164 13.85 24.89 -0.64
C LYS A 164 14.95 25.38 -1.58
N THR A 165 15.06 24.78 -2.76
CA THR A 165 16.04 25.09 -3.81
C THR A 165 15.40 24.89 -5.19
N ASP A 166 16.07 25.33 -6.25
CA ASP A 166 15.68 25.07 -7.64
C ASP A 166 16.11 23.67 -8.13
N GLU A 167 16.43 22.76 -7.21
CA GLU A 167 16.82 21.39 -7.54
C GLU A 167 15.70 20.65 -8.27
N LYS A 168 16.07 19.94 -9.33
CA LYS A 168 15.20 19.01 -10.06
C LYS A 168 15.35 17.61 -9.50
N PHE A 169 14.25 16.91 -9.29
CA PHE A 169 14.22 15.60 -8.65
C PHE A 169 13.94 14.48 -9.66
N PRO A 170 14.56 13.29 -9.51
CA PRO A 170 14.09 12.10 -10.20
C PRO A 170 12.70 11.69 -9.68
N VAL A 171 11.97 10.92 -10.47
CA VAL A 171 10.58 10.54 -10.20
C VAL A 171 10.43 9.02 -10.16
N PHE A 172 9.84 8.52 -9.08
CA PHE A 172 9.50 7.12 -8.89
C PHE A 172 7.98 6.92 -8.89
N TYR A 173 7.47 6.22 -9.90
CA TYR A 173 6.05 5.87 -10.01
C TYR A 173 5.80 4.52 -9.34
N LEU A 174 4.94 4.49 -8.31
CA LEU A 174 4.73 3.34 -7.45
C LEU A 174 3.26 2.89 -7.45
N LEU A 175 2.99 1.74 -8.08
CA LEU A 175 1.65 1.27 -8.43
C LEU A 175 1.13 0.23 -7.45
N HIS A 176 -0.14 0.36 -7.05
CA HIS A 176 -0.81 -0.59 -6.14
C HIS A 176 -1.37 -1.82 -6.88
N GLY A 177 -1.82 -2.82 -6.12
CA GLY A 177 -2.44 -4.04 -6.64
C GLY A 177 -3.94 -3.91 -6.92
N SER A 178 -4.56 -4.98 -7.41
CA SER A 178 -6.01 -5.00 -7.64
C SER A 178 -6.77 -4.75 -6.33
N GLY A 179 -7.89 -4.04 -6.41
CA GLY A 179 -8.68 -3.64 -5.23
C GLY A 179 -8.07 -2.52 -4.37
N GLY A 180 -6.81 -2.14 -4.61
CA GLY A 180 -6.19 -0.95 -4.04
C GLY A 180 -6.60 0.33 -4.76
N ASP A 181 -6.05 1.45 -4.31
CA ASP A 181 -6.20 2.80 -4.85
C ASP A 181 -4.96 3.65 -4.51
N GLU A 182 -5.00 4.95 -4.83
CA GLU A 182 -3.87 5.87 -4.64
C GLU A 182 -3.40 6.00 -3.17
N ASN A 183 -4.21 5.59 -2.18
CA ASN A 183 -3.86 5.64 -0.76
C ASN A 183 -3.07 4.41 -0.29
N ALA A 184 -3.09 3.30 -1.05
CA ALA A 184 -2.61 2.00 -0.59
C ALA A 184 -1.13 2.00 -0.14
N TRP A 185 -0.24 2.64 -0.92
CA TRP A 185 1.19 2.72 -0.58
C TRP A 185 1.49 3.67 0.59
N LEU A 186 0.64 4.68 0.83
CA LEU A 186 0.75 5.53 2.01
C LEU A 186 0.30 4.78 3.27
N GLU A 187 -0.84 4.11 3.21
CA GLU A 187 -1.49 3.50 4.36
C GLU A 187 -0.87 2.16 4.76
N LEU A 188 -0.74 1.24 3.79
CA LEU A 188 -0.25 -0.12 4.01
C LEU A 188 1.24 -0.23 3.69
N GLY A 189 1.71 0.54 2.71
CA GLY A 189 3.11 0.58 2.33
C GLY A 189 3.99 1.43 3.26
N ASN A 190 3.42 2.35 4.04
CA ASN A 190 4.14 3.34 4.86
C ASN A 190 5.19 4.15 4.06
N ILE A 191 4.99 4.33 2.75
CA ILE A 191 6.05 4.81 1.85
C ILE A 191 6.59 6.19 2.24
N ALA A 192 5.75 7.09 2.75
CA ALA A 192 6.20 8.42 3.19
C ALA A 192 7.28 8.33 4.28
N ARG A 193 7.06 7.45 5.27
CA ARG A 193 7.96 7.25 6.41
C ARG A 193 9.23 6.53 5.97
N ILE A 194 9.10 5.52 5.12
CA ILE A 194 10.23 4.83 4.49
C ILE A 194 11.11 5.84 3.74
N MET A 195 10.51 6.71 2.91
CA MET A 195 11.27 7.69 2.15
C MET A 195 11.99 8.70 3.06
N ASP A 196 11.31 9.23 4.08
CA ASP A 196 11.94 10.15 5.05
C ASP A 196 13.15 9.52 5.73
N ASN A 197 13.00 8.30 6.25
CA ASN A 197 14.05 7.58 6.96
C ASN A 197 15.22 7.23 6.03
N LEU A 198 14.95 6.65 4.85
CA LEU A 198 16.00 6.30 3.89
C LEU A 198 16.75 7.53 3.36
N ILE A 199 16.07 8.68 3.17
CA ILE A 199 16.71 9.93 2.76
C ILE A 199 17.59 10.47 3.88
N ALA A 200 17.09 10.52 5.12
CA ALA A 200 17.83 11.02 6.28
C ALA A 200 19.10 10.19 6.52
N GLU A 201 19.01 8.88 6.34
CA GLU A 201 20.14 7.94 6.44
C GLU A 201 21.04 7.89 5.20
N LYS A 202 20.72 8.69 4.17
CA LYS A 202 21.45 8.75 2.88
C LYS A 202 21.51 7.40 2.16
N LYS A 203 20.55 6.51 2.42
CA LYS A 203 20.41 5.21 1.75
C LYS A 203 19.83 5.35 0.34
N CYS A 204 19.06 6.40 0.07
CA CYS A 204 18.56 6.73 -1.26
C CYS A 204 18.72 8.22 -1.59
N LYS A 205 18.64 8.56 -2.89
CA LYS A 205 18.59 9.97 -3.33
C LYS A 205 17.21 10.56 -3.01
N PRO A 206 17.10 11.84 -2.63
CA PRO A 206 15.83 12.56 -2.62
C PRO A 206 15.13 12.42 -3.98
N MET A 207 13.86 12.02 -3.99
CA MET A 207 13.07 11.78 -5.20
C MET A 207 11.59 12.06 -4.94
N ILE A 208 10.86 12.38 -6.00
CA ILE A 208 9.40 12.47 -5.98
C ILE A 208 8.85 11.05 -6.12
N VAL A 209 7.85 10.67 -5.31
CA VAL A 209 7.13 9.39 -5.48
C VAL A 209 5.69 9.65 -5.88
N VAL A 210 5.27 9.10 -7.02
CA VAL A 210 3.94 9.27 -7.60
C VAL A 210 3.14 7.99 -7.41
N MET A 211 2.00 8.08 -6.74
CA MET A 211 1.11 6.94 -6.44
C MET A 211 -0.25 7.21 -7.10
N PRO A 212 -0.43 6.84 -8.37
CA PRO A 212 -1.70 7.02 -9.07
C PRO A 212 -2.70 5.91 -8.69
N ASN A 213 -3.98 6.15 -8.95
CA ASN A 213 -4.98 5.09 -8.94
C ASN A 213 -4.84 4.25 -10.22
N GLY A 214 -4.46 2.98 -10.08
CA GLY A 214 -4.31 2.02 -11.18
C GLY A 214 -5.62 1.55 -11.81
N ASN A 215 -6.77 1.79 -11.16
CA ASN A 215 -8.06 1.44 -11.72
C ASN A 215 -8.58 2.62 -12.56
N ILE A 216 -8.34 2.61 -13.88
CA ILE A 216 -8.66 3.77 -14.72
C ILE A 216 -10.15 4.19 -14.70
N ALA A 217 -11.05 3.23 -14.49
CA ALA A 217 -12.48 3.48 -14.31
C ALA A 217 -12.85 4.20 -13.00
N LYS A 218 -11.88 4.44 -12.11
CA LYS A 218 -12.07 5.09 -10.81
C LYS A 218 -11.34 6.42 -10.77
N LYS A 219 -12.09 7.44 -10.33
CA LYS A 219 -11.60 8.81 -10.13
C LYS A 219 -10.75 8.96 -8.87
N ALA A 220 -11.09 8.24 -7.80
CA ALA A 220 -10.39 8.28 -6.51
C ALA A 220 -10.66 6.98 -5.73
N ALA A 221 -10.07 6.88 -4.54
CA ALA A 221 -10.32 5.83 -3.57
C ALA A 221 -11.81 5.60 -3.28
N ALA A 222 -12.13 4.39 -2.82
CA ALA A 222 -13.52 3.97 -2.60
C ALA A 222 -14.20 4.80 -1.49
N GLY A 223 -15.47 5.15 -1.70
CA GLY A 223 -16.24 5.99 -0.79
C GLY A 223 -15.94 7.49 -0.85
N GLU A 224 -14.94 7.93 -1.63
CA GLU A 224 -14.53 9.35 -1.69
C GLU A 224 -15.12 10.11 -2.89
N THR A 225 -15.94 9.45 -3.71
CA THR A 225 -16.76 10.07 -4.75
C THR A 225 -18.18 9.52 -4.68
N PHE A 226 -19.16 10.30 -5.14
CA PHE A 226 -20.57 9.89 -5.14
C PHE A 226 -20.79 8.57 -5.88
N GLU A 227 -20.18 8.41 -7.06
CA GLU A 227 -20.21 7.19 -7.88
C GLU A 227 -19.54 5.97 -7.21
N ASN A 228 -18.66 6.18 -6.23
CA ASN A 228 -17.97 5.12 -5.50
C ASN A 228 -18.63 4.74 -4.18
N GLN A 229 -19.74 5.37 -3.77
CA GLN A 229 -20.43 5.01 -2.52
C GLN A 229 -20.98 3.58 -2.53
N ASN A 230 -21.34 3.06 -3.71
CA ASN A 230 -21.81 1.68 -3.89
C ASN A 230 -20.69 0.72 -4.34
N TYR A 231 -19.47 1.22 -4.53
CA TYR A 231 -18.34 0.40 -4.92
C TYR A 231 -17.69 -0.22 -3.68
N LYS A 232 -17.74 -1.55 -3.60
CA LYS A 232 -16.95 -2.31 -2.62
C LYS A 232 -15.69 -2.81 -3.33
N PRO A 233 -14.49 -2.34 -2.96
CA PRO A 233 -13.26 -2.85 -3.56
C PRO A 233 -13.16 -4.35 -3.32
N VAL A 234 -12.87 -5.08 -4.38
CA VAL A 234 -12.75 -6.53 -4.37
C VAL A 234 -11.57 -6.91 -5.25
N MET A 235 -10.90 -7.99 -4.88
CA MET A 235 -9.88 -8.62 -5.73
C MET A 235 -10.62 -9.26 -6.91
N THR A 236 -10.84 -8.54 -8.01
CA THR A 236 -11.58 -9.11 -9.15
C THR A 236 -11.00 -8.73 -10.50
N ASN A 237 -11.29 -9.61 -11.47
CA ASN A 237 -11.03 -9.40 -12.88
C ASN A 237 -12.19 -8.69 -13.60
N PHE A 238 -13.18 -8.19 -12.86
CA PHE A 238 -14.45 -7.70 -13.41
C PHE A 238 -14.62 -6.19 -13.28
N LEU A 239 -13.58 -5.47 -12.85
CA LEU A 239 -13.63 -4.00 -12.90
C LEU A 239 -13.66 -3.56 -14.36
N PRO A 240 -14.46 -2.54 -14.72
CA PRO A 240 -14.36 -1.93 -16.04
C PRO A 240 -12.93 -1.51 -16.32
N HIS A 241 -12.46 -1.76 -17.54
CA HIS A 241 -11.09 -1.52 -17.97
C HIS A 241 -10.00 -2.29 -17.21
N PHE A 242 -10.37 -3.37 -16.51
CA PHE A 242 -9.39 -4.28 -15.96
C PHE A 242 -8.76 -5.10 -17.08
N LYS A 243 -7.42 -5.03 -17.19
CA LYS A 243 -6.64 -5.80 -18.16
C LYS A 243 -7.13 -5.62 -19.61
N ASP A 244 -7.42 -4.38 -20.02
CA ASP A 244 -7.71 -4.03 -21.43
C ASP A 244 -6.68 -3.05 -22.04
N GLY A 245 -5.66 -2.66 -21.27
CA GLY A 245 -4.56 -1.84 -21.75
C GLY A 245 -4.81 -0.33 -21.65
N THR A 246 -6.01 0.08 -21.20
CA THR A 246 -6.37 1.50 -21.15
C THR A 246 -5.52 2.25 -20.12
N PHE A 247 -5.29 1.69 -18.94
CA PHE A 247 -4.44 2.32 -17.92
C PHE A 247 -2.98 2.45 -18.40
N GLU A 248 -2.45 1.39 -19.01
CA GLU A 248 -1.09 1.36 -19.54
C GLU A 248 -0.90 2.40 -20.64
N THR A 249 -1.87 2.49 -21.56
CA THR A 249 -1.83 3.44 -22.69
C THR A 249 -1.99 4.89 -22.22
N ALA A 250 -2.77 5.12 -21.16
CA ALA A 250 -2.98 6.44 -20.57
C ALA A 250 -1.81 6.91 -19.69
N PHE A 251 -0.89 6.02 -19.32
CA PHE A 251 0.15 6.34 -18.34
C PHE A 251 1.05 7.54 -18.70
N PRO A 252 1.41 7.80 -19.97
CA PRO A 252 2.13 9.01 -20.35
C PRO A 252 1.44 10.31 -19.93
N GLU A 253 0.10 10.36 -19.86
CA GLU A 253 -0.63 11.54 -19.38
C GLU A 253 -0.25 11.90 -17.92
N ILE A 254 0.01 10.88 -17.09
CA ILE A 254 0.47 11.08 -15.71
C ILE A 254 1.89 11.64 -15.72
N VAL A 255 2.78 11.09 -16.56
CA VAL A 255 4.17 11.54 -16.64
C VAL A 255 4.24 13.00 -17.09
N ASP A 256 3.50 13.35 -18.14
CA ASP A 256 3.44 14.71 -18.68
C ASP A 256 2.90 15.70 -17.64
N TYR A 257 1.84 15.32 -16.91
CA TYR A 257 1.30 16.15 -15.82
C TYR A 257 2.33 16.38 -14.70
N ILE A 258 3.05 15.34 -14.29
CA ILE A 258 4.06 15.43 -13.23
C ILE A 258 5.25 16.29 -13.66
N ASP A 259 5.75 16.11 -14.87
CA ASP A 259 6.87 16.89 -15.40
C ASP A 259 6.50 18.36 -15.66
N ALA A 260 5.23 18.65 -15.98
CA ALA A 260 4.73 20.01 -16.12
C ALA A 260 4.45 20.71 -14.77
N THR A 261 4.13 19.94 -13.72
CA THR A 261 3.69 20.49 -12.43
C THR A 261 4.82 20.62 -11.41
N PHE A 262 5.84 19.77 -11.48
CA PHE A 262 6.92 19.69 -10.51
C PHE A 262 8.29 19.89 -11.14
N ASN A 263 9.27 20.36 -10.34
CA ASN A 263 10.68 20.39 -10.73
C ASN A 263 11.25 18.97 -10.87
N THR A 264 11.03 18.33 -12.02
CA THR A 264 11.51 16.98 -12.31
C THR A 264 12.74 16.98 -13.22
N LYS A 265 13.52 15.90 -13.14
CA LYS A 265 14.47 15.51 -14.19
C LYS A 265 13.72 14.64 -15.20
N ALA A 266 13.19 15.30 -16.23
CA ALA A 266 12.26 14.72 -17.21
C ALA A 266 12.96 13.85 -18.29
N ASP A 267 13.80 12.90 -17.88
CA ASP A 267 14.49 11.97 -18.77
C ASP A 267 14.43 10.52 -18.25
N LYS A 268 14.72 9.56 -19.14
CA LYS A 268 14.67 8.12 -18.85
C LYS A 268 15.50 7.71 -17.64
N ALA A 269 16.71 8.27 -17.51
CA ALA A 269 17.68 7.95 -16.48
C ALA A 269 17.26 8.42 -15.08
N HIS A 270 16.24 9.27 -15.01
CA HIS A 270 15.69 9.80 -13.77
C HIS A 270 14.22 9.43 -13.56
N ARG A 271 13.70 8.43 -14.29
CA ARG A 271 12.36 7.87 -14.06
C ARG A 271 12.43 6.39 -13.70
N ALA A 272 11.73 6.03 -12.63
CA ALA A 272 11.56 4.67 -12.16
C ALA A 272 10.07 4.32 -12.13
N ILE A 273 9.72 3.08 -12.41
CA ILE A 273 8.36 2.55 -12.25
C ILE A 273 8.43 1.21 -11.51
N ALA A 274 7.59 1.02 -10.50
CA ALA A 274 7.40 -0.28 -9.88
C ALA A 274 5.97 -0.47 -9.40
N GLY A 275 5.57 -1.71 -9.19
CA GLY A 275 4.25 -1.98 -8.65
C GLY A 275 4.06 -3.40 -8.16
N LEU A 276 3.06 -3.54 -7.29
CA LEU A 276 2.70 -4.82 -6.69
C LEU A 276 1.55 -5.50 -7.42
N SER A 277 1.60 -6.82 -7.60
CA SER A 277 0.49 -7.60 -8.18
C SER A 277 0.05 -7.04 -9.54
N MET A 278 -1.20 -6.58 -9.67
CA MET A 278 -1.70 -5.81 -10.83
C MET A 278 -0.80 -4.62 -11.20
N GLY A 279 -0.30 -3.86 -10.23
CA GLY A 279 0.67 -2.79 -10.48
C GLY A 279 2.00 -3.30 -11.04
N GLY A 280 2.38 -4.54 -10.74
CA GLY A 280 3.52 -5.21 -11.38
C GLY A 280 3.24 -5.55 -12.85
N LEU A 281 2.04 -6.03 -13.16
CA LEU A 281 1.58 -6.18 -14.56
C LEU A 281 1.63 -4.85 -15.30
N HIS A 282 1.07 -3.78 -14.72
CA HIS A 282 1.15 -2.44 -15.30
C HIS A 282 2.59 -2.01 -15.51
N SER A 283 3.49 -2.23 -14.55
CA SER A 283 4.90 -1.84 -14.65
C SER A 283 5.63 -2.52 -15.81
N VAL A 284 5.46 -3.83 -16.00
CA VAL A 284 6.06 -4.54 -17.16
C VAL A 284 5.46 -4.04 -18.47
N MET A 285 4.13 -3.91 -18.55
CA MET A 285 3.47 -3.50 -19.79
C MET A 285 3.78 -2.06 -20.18
N ILE A 286 3.73 -1.12 -19.23
CA ILE A 286 4.06 0.29 -19.46
C ILE A 286 5.52 0.40 -19.91
N SER A 287 6.46 -0.21 -19.19
CA SER A 287 7.88 -0.08 -19.53
C SER A 287 8.22 -0.72 -20.89
N ALA A 288 7.53 -1.81 -21.27
CA ALA A 288 7.68 -2.44 -22.58
C ALA A 288 7.04 -1.62 -23.72
N ASN A 289 5.89 -0.97 -23.48
CA ASN A 289 5.24 -0.11 -24.48
C ASN A 289 6.00 1.22 -24.69
N TYR A 290 6.65 1.74 -23.65
CA TYR A 290 7.37 3.01 -23.67
C TYR A 290 8.85 2.81 -23.29
N PRO A 291 9.65 2.15 -24.14
CA PRO A 291 11.01 1.72 -23.79
C PRO A 291 12.01 2.88 -23.60
N ASP A 292 11.62 4.12 -23.89
CA ASP A 292 12.42 5.33 -23.64
C ASP A 292 12.01 6.07 -22.36
N LEU A 293 11.01 5.58 -21.60
CA LEU A 293 10.41 6.34 -20.51
C LEU A 293 11.04 6.05 -19.15
N PHE A 294 11.48 4.81 -18.90
CA PHE A 294 12.02 4.36 -17.61
C PHE A 294 13.34 3.61 -17.76
N ASP A 295 14.32 3.92 -16.92
CA ASP A 295 15.54 3.13 -16.77
C ASP A 295 15.51 2.17 -15.58
N TYR A 296 14.54 2.33 -14.66
CA TYR A 296 14.40 1.51 -13.48
C TYR A 296 13.00 0.91 -13.43
N VAL A 297 12.89 -0.41 -13.46
CA VAL A 297 11.62 -1.15 -13.48
C VAL A 297 11.60 -2.15 -12.34
N GLY A 298 10.57 -2.11 -11.50
CA GLY A 298 10.39 -3.00 -10.35
C GLY A 298 9.10 -3.81 -10.43
N LEU A 299 9.19 -5.13 -10.33
CA LEU A 299 8.05 -6.05 -10.35
C LEU A 299 7.90 -6.74 -8.99
N PHE A 300 6.92 -6.33 -8.19
CA PHE A 300 6.68 -6.85 -6.85
C PHE A 300 5.53 -7.87 -6.88
N SER A 301 5.82 -9.16 -6.80
CA SER A 301 4.82 -10.23 -6.92
C SER A 301 3.88 -10.04 -8.13
N ALA A 302 4.43 -9.76 -9.32
CA ALA A 302 3.64 -9.24 -10.43
C ALA A 302 2.56 -10.23 -10.91
N GLY A 303 1.36 -9.71 -11.19
CA GLY A 303 0.17 -10.46 -11.60
C GLY A 303 0.18 -10.87 -13.08
N VAL A 304 1.30 -11.45 -13.55
CA VAL A 304 1.61 -11.66 -14.98
C VAL A 304 1.10 -13.00 -15.52
N ASN A 305 -0.07 -13.46 -15.08
CA ASN A 305 -0.73 -14.59 -15.74
C ASN A 305 -1.33 -14.14 -17.07
N PHE A 306 -0.55 -14.20 -18.14
CA PHE A 306 -0.98 -13.76 -19.48
C PHE A 306 -2.05 -14.66 -20.11
N LYS A 307 -2.31 -15.84 -19.55
CA LYS A 307 -3.42 -16.71 -20.01
C LYS A 307 -4.80 -16.12 -19.69
N ASP A 308 -4.87 -15.22 -18.70
CA ASP A 308 -6.09 -14.53 -18.30
C ASP A 308 -6.28 -13.20 -19.05
N ILE A 309 -5.48 -12.94 -20.09
CA ILE A 309 -5.47 -11.71 -20.87
C ILE A 309 -5.66 -12.07 -22.33
N ASP A 310 -6.59 -11.40 -23.01
CA ASP A 310 -6.61 -11.42 -24.47
C ASP A 310 -5.46 -10.54 -24.98
N MET A 311 -4.30 -11.18 -25.14
CA MET A 311 -3.07 -10.51 -25.52
C MET A 311 -3.15 -9.90 -26.93
N GLU A 312 -4.02 -10.40 -27.80
CA GLU A 312 -4.11 -9.93 -29.19
C GLU A 312 -5.21 -8.87 -29.38
N ALA A 313 -6.24 -8.86 -28.54
CA ALA A 313 -7.32 -7.87 -28.63
C ALA A 313 -6.86 -6.44 -28.31
N PHE A 314 -5.81 -6.27 -27.49
CA PHE A 314 -5.40 -4.97 -26.97
C PHE A 314 -3.97 -4.61 -27.40
N PRO A 315 -3.77 -3.49 -28.13
CA PRO A 315 -2.44 -3.06 -28.58
C PRO A 315 -1.42 -2.89 -27.46
N ALA A 316 -1.85 -2.55 -26.23
CA ALA A 316 -0.96 -2.44 -25.08
C ALA A 316 -0.31 -3.78 -24.70
N TYR A 317 -0.96 -4.91 -24.97
CA TYR A 317 -0.49 -6.25 -24.59
C TYR A 317 0.04 -7.06 -25.76
N SER A 318 -0.44 -6.81 -26.97
CA SER A 318 0.00 -7.55 -28.14
C SER A 318 1.50 -7.37 -28.40
N ASN A 319 2.09 -8.36 -29.07
CA ASN A 319 3.52 -8.36 -29.43
C ASN A 319 4.47 -8.16 -28.23
N LEU A 320 4.12 -8.65 -27.04
CA LEU A 320 4.92 -8.48 -25.82
C LEU A 320 6.38 -8.88 -26.00
N ASP A 321 6.66 -10.03 -26.62
CA ASP A 321 8.04 -10.50 -26.84
C ASP A 321 8.84 -9.50 -27.70
N ALA A 322 8.25 -8.95 -28.76
CA ALA A 322 8.92 -7.92 -29.58
C ALA A 322 9.16 -6.61 -28.82
N LYS A 323 8.24 -6.24 -27.92
CA LYS A 323 8.38 -5.06 -27.05
C LYS A 323 9.48 -5.27 -26.00
N LEU A 324 9.55 -6.43 -25.36
CA LEU A 324 10.64 -6.79 -24.43
C LEU A 324 12.00 -6.83 -25.15
N ALA A 325 12.07 -7.40 -26.35
CA ALA A 325 13.28 -7.36 -27.17
C ALA A 325 13.70 -5.94 -27.56
N THR A 326 12.74 -5.05 -27.82
CA THR A 326 13.02 -3.63 -28.05
C THR A 326 13.56 -2.96 -26.79
N GLN A 327 12.95 -3.22 -25.64
CA GLN A 327 13.40 -2.72 -24.35
C GLN A 327 14.82 -3.20 -24.01
N ALA A 328 15.13 -4.47 -24.27
CA ALA A 328 16.47 -5.04 -24.11
C ALA A 328 17.51 -4.30 -24.94
N LYS A 329 17.20 -4.02 -26.22
CA LYS A 329 18.09 -3.27 -27.14
C LYS A 329 18.28 -1.82 -26.70
N LYS A 330 17.22 -1.16 -26.23
CA LYS A 330 17.30 0.22 -25.72
C LYS A 330 17.99 0.32 -24.36
N GLY A 331 18.10 -0.82 -23.66
CA GLY A 331 18.69 -0.92 -22.34
C GLY A 331 17.76 -0.39 -21.25
N VAL A 332 17.91 -0.95 -20.06
CA VAL A 332 17.40 -0.40 -18.79
C VAL A 332 18.56 -0.45 -17.80
N LYS A 333 18.63 0.51 -16.89
CA LYS A 333 19.66 0.53 -15.85
C LYS A 333 19.43 -0.56 -14.81
N LEU A 334 18.17 -0.78 -14.43
CA LEU A 334 17.76 -1.80 -13.47
C LEU A 334 16.39 -2.36 -13.83
N TYR A 335 16.32 -3.68 -13.98
CA TYR A 335 15.07 -4.42 -13.96
C TYR A 335 15.11 -5.32 -12.72
N TRP A 336 14.19 -5.15 -11.77
CA TRP A 336 14.22 -5.83 -10.48
C TRP A 336 12.91 -6.56 -10.23
N ILE A 337 12.99 -7.88 -10.00
CA ILE A 337 11.83 -8.76 -9.86
C ILE A 337 11.90 -9.39 -8.47
N ALA A 338 10.83 -9.28 -7.69
CA ALA A 338 10.75 -9.93 -6.39
C ALA A 338 9.42 -10.61 -6.14
N ILE A 339 9.45 -11.78 -5.53
CA ILE A 339 8.24 -12.57 -5.26
C ILE A 339 8.45 -13.56 -4.10
N GLY A 340 7.38 -13.85 -3.36
CA GLY A 340 7.42 -14.80 -2.26
C GLY A 340 7.31 -16.26 -2.76
N LYS A 341 7.95 -17.19 -2.06
CA LYS A 341 7.95 -18.64 -2.40
C LYS A 341 6.56 -19.28 -2.41
N GLU A 342 5.63 -18.75 -1.62
CA GLU A 342 4.26 -19.23 -1.51
C GLU A 342 3.27 -18.37 -2.32
N ASP A 343 3.78 -17.43 -3.13
CA ASP A 343 2.95 -16.56 -3.95
C ASP A 343 2.36 -17.33 -5.14
N GLN A 344 1.05 -17.19 -5.34
CA GLN A 344 0.32 -17.82 -6.44
C GLN A 344 0.82 -17.38 -7.84
N HIS A 345 1.51 -16.24 -7.93
CA HIS A 345 2.06 -15.73 -9.19
C HIS A 345 3.50 -16.20 -9.46
N LEU A 346 4.12 -17.00 -8.59
CA LEU A 346 5.53 -17.41 -8.70
C LEU A 346 5.86 -18.03 -10.07
N ASN A 347 5.10 -19.03 -10.49
CA ASN A 347 5.33 -19.71 -11.76
C ASN A 347 5.14 -18.78 -12.96
N ASN A 348 4.19 -17.84 -12.90
CA ASN A 348 3.97 -16.87 -13.97
C ASN A 348 5.14 -15.87 -14.08
N ASN A 349 5.73 -15.47 -12.95
CA ASN A 349 6.93 -14.62 -12.95
C ASN A 349 8.14 -15.36 -13.49
N LYS A 350 8.29 -16.67 -13.21
CA LYS A 350 9.33 -17.51 -13.82
C LYS A 350 9.20 -17.59 -15.35
N LEU A 351 7.98 -17.78 -15.86
CA LEU A 351 7.72 -17.77 -17.30
C LEU A 351 8.02 -16.39 -17.94
N LEU A 352 7.76 -15.29 -17.24
CA LEU A 352 8.15 -13.96 -17.71
C LEU A 352 9.68 -13.82 -17.75
N MET A 353 10.38 -14.26 -16.71
CA MET A 353 11.84 -14.26 -16.67
C MET A 353 12.45 -15.09 -17.81
N GLU A 354 11.89 -16.27 -18.12
CA GLU A 354 12.30 -17.08 -19.28
C GLU A 354 12.12 -16.33 -20.62
N ARG A 355 11.04 -15.54 -20.78
CA ARG A 355 10.87 -14.66 -21.95
C ARG A 355 11.93 -13.57 -22.00
N MET A 356 12.20 -12.93 -20.87
CA MET A 356 13.24 -11.89 -20.76
C MET A 356 14.63 -12.43 -21.10
N ASP A 357 14.95 -13.64 -20.65
CA ASP A 357 16.22 -14.31 -20.94
C ASP A 357 16.39 -14.59 -22.45
N LYS A 358 15.33 -15.04 -23.13
CA LYS A 358 15.33 -15.30 -24.58
C LYS A 358 15.71 -14.04 -25.38
N ASP A 359 15.23 -12.88 -24.94
CA ASP A 359 15.46 -11.60 -25.63
C ASP A 359 16.63 -10.80 -25.05
N GLY A 360 17.36 -11.37 -24.08
CA GLY A 360 18.55 -10.78 -23.48
C GLY A 360 18.29 -9.63 -22.50
N LEU A 361 17.05 -9.42 -22.06
CA LEU A 361 16.70 -8.39 -21.08
C LEU A 361 17.18 -8.80 -19.69
N LYS A 362 18.22 -8.13 -19.18
CA LYS A 362 18.81 -8.44 -17.87
C LYS A 362 17.92 -7.96 -16.73
N TYR A 363 17.82 -8.78 -15.69
CA TYR A 363 17.11 -8.46 -14.46
C TYR A 363 17.86 -8.97 -13.22
N THR A 364 17.52 -8.41 -12.06
CA THR A 364 17.87 -8.91 -10.73
C THR A 364 16.65 -9.59 -10.14
N TYR A 365 16.82 -10.77 -9.57
CA TYR A 365 15.73 -11.56 -8.96
C TYR A 365 15.93 -11.70 -7.45
N HIS A 366 14.87 -11.45 -6.69
CA HIS A 366 14.83 -11.64 -5.25
C HIS A 366 13.64 -12.53 -4.85
N GLU A 367 13.90 -13.60 -4.12
CA GLU A 367 12.85 -14.51 -3.66
C GLU A 367 12.76 -14.50 -2.13
N SER A 368 11.60 -14.14 -1.59
CA SER A 368 11.36 -14.07 -0.13
C SER A 368 10.51 -15.24 0.38
N SER A 369 10.33 -15.35 1.71
CA SER A 369 9.33 -16.25 2.29
C SER A 369 7.91 -15.71 2.09
N ARG A 370 6.89 -16.47 2.51
CA ARG A 370 5.46 -16.11 2.43
C ARG A 370 5.01 -15.93 0.97
N GLY A 371 3.87 -15.28 0.78
CA GLY A 371 3.25 -15.13 -0.53
C GLY A 371 2.84 -13.69 -0.82
N HIS A 372 1.57 -13.53 -1.19
CA HIS A 372 1.03 -12.33 -1.82
C HIS A 372 0.50 -11.30 -0.80
N ILE A 373 1.41 -10.62 -0.10
CA ILE A 373 1.08 -9.84 1.09
C ILE A 373 1.91 -8.55 1.23
N TRP A 374 1.35 -7.57 1.93
CA TRP A 374 1.95 -6.24 2.11
C TRP A 374 3.31 -6.21 2.82
N SER A 375 3.57 -7.16 3.72
CA SER A 375 4.88 -7.30 4.36
C SER A 375 6.00 -7.53 3.35
N ASN A 376 5.79 -8.42 2.39
CA ASN A 376 6.73 -8.64 1.28
C ASN A 376 6.89 -7.36 0.46
N TRP A 377 5.81 -6.68 0.10
CA TRP A 377 5.88 -5.46 -0.73
C TRP A 377 6.59 -4.28 -0.04
N ARG A 378 6.45 -4.12 1.28
CA ARG A 378 7.24 -3.14 2.05
C ARG A 378 8.73 -3.47 2.04
N GLN A 379 9.08 -4.73 2.26
CA GLN A 379 10.48 -5.17 2.23
C GLN A 379 11.09 -5.03 0.83
N TYR A 380 10.32 -5.31 -0.22
CA TYR A 380 10.75 -5.09 -1.61
C TYR A 380 11.01 -3.61 -1.89
N ALA A 381 10.16 -2.71 -1.39
CA ALA A 381 10.39 -1.28 -1.48
C ALA A 381 11.70 -0.86 -0.76
N LEU A 382 11.94 -1.38 0.45
CA LEU A 382 13.19 -1.15 1.20
C LEU A 382 14.45 -1.64 0.47
N LEU A 383 14.34 -2.72 -0.31
CA LEU A 383 15.46 -3.23 -1.12
C LEU A 383 15.62 -2.46 -2.44
N PHE A 384 14.52 -2.07 -3.08
CA PHE A 384 14.52 -1.48 -4.41
C PHE A 384 14.88 0.01 -4.40
N ILE A 385 14.29 0.81 -3.50
CA ILE A 385 14.46 2.27 -3.45
C ILE A 385 15.94 2.69 -3.33
N PRO A 386 16.78 2.05 -2.49
CA PRO A 386 18.20 2.38 -2.42
C PRO A 386 18.98 2.14 -3.72
N GLN A 387 18.45 1.38 -4.68
CA GLN A 387 19.12 1.09 -5.95
C GLN A 387 18.77 2.11 -7.04
N LEU A 388 17.79 2.98 -6.81
CA LEU A 388 17.29 3.92 -7.82
C LEU A 388 18.26 5.08 -8.05
N PHE A 389 18.36 5.48 -9.33
CA PHE A 389 19.06 6.68 -9.79
C PHE A 389 20.56 6.69 -9.45
N LYS A 390 21.23 5.53 -9.54
CA LYS A 390 22.66 5.32 -9.22
C LYS A 390 23.54 5.09 -10.44
#